data_AF-A0A7C1ZIH1-F1
#
_entry.id   AF-A0A7C1ZIH1-F1
#
_cell.length_a   1.000
_cell.length_b   1.000
_cell.length_c   1.000
_cell.angle_alpha   90.00
_cell.angle_beta   90.00
_cell.angle_gamma   90.00
#
_symmetry.space_group_name_H-M   'P 1'
#
loop_
_entity.id
_entity.type
_entity.pdbx_description
1 polymer ?
#
loop_
_entity_poly.entity_id
_entity_poly.type
_entity_poly.pdbx_seq_one_letter_code
_entity_poly.pdbx_strand_id
1 'polypeptide(L)'
;MRIYVAGPLTQGYLTDNVRTAIEVATALLDAGHFPYLPHLSVFWDLVTPQDYETWMALDFEWIAQCEALVRLPGHCPGCEREIQRARELGIPIYHWESVDDRERLLGTRAVENNFIVPLYSPLEAGMMVRFMGATDQQVKWGNNDDPRGILKIGSIYEISEVEVHNWHTKIYLVSSIDDGLKFNSVCFEPVE
;
A
#
# COMPACT_ATOMS: atom_id res chain seq x y z
N MET A 1 15.95 -7.14 -9.93
CA MET A 1 15.36 -6.61 -11.18
C MET A 1 14.85 -5.20 -10.92
N ARG A 2 14.80 -4.34 -11.94
CA ARG A 2 13.99 -3.13 -11.98
C ARG A 2 12.55 -3.53 -12.24
N ILE A 3 11.63 -3.20 -11.33
CA ILE A 3 10.26 -3.71 -11.36
C ILE A 3 9.28 -2.56 -11.36
N TYR A 4 8.41 -2.49 -12.36
CA TYR A 4 7.30 -1.54 -12.37
C TYR A 4 6.13 -2.09 -11.54
N VAL A 5 5.60 -1.32 -10.59
CA VAL A 5 4.45 -1.74 -9.75
C VAL A 5 3.16 -1.10 -10.27
N ALA A 6 2.39 -1.86 -11.04
CA ALA A 6 1.10 -1.47 -11.61
C ALA A 6 -0.06 -1.80 -10.66
N GLY A 7 -0.92 -0.83 -10.36
CA GLY A 7 -2.04 -1.01 -9.44
C GLY A 7 -3.10 0.08 -9.56
N PRO A 8 -4.30 -0.15 -8.99
CA PRO A 8 -5.34 0.88 -8.95
C PRO A 8 -4.81 2.13 -8.24
N LEU A 9 -5.09 3.31 -8.79
CA LEU A 9 -4.82 4.58 -8.11
C LEU A 9 -6.12 5.30 -7.74
N THR A 10 -7.01 5.45 -8.73
CA THR A 10 -8.26 6.23 -8.60
C THR A 10 -9.50 5.38 -8.31
N GLN A 11 -9.40 4.05 -8.39
CA GLN A 11 -10.50 3.13 -8.03
C GLN A 11 -10.34 2.72 -6.56
N GLY A 12 -11.37 2.94 -5.74
CA GLY A 12 -11.28 2.77 -4.28
C GLY A 12 -10.65 3.99 -3.59
N TYR A 13 -10.08 3.78 -2.41
CA TYR A 13 -9.43 4.86 -1.65
C TYR A 13 -7.98 5.04 -2.10
N LEU A 14 -7.67 6.27 -2.54
CA LEU A 14 -6.35 6.66 -3.03
C LEU A 14 -5.21 6.28 -2.07
N THR A 15 -5.41 6.50 -0.77
CA THR A 15 -4.40 6.22 0.26
C THR A 15 -4.16 4.73 0.46
N ASP A 16 -5.21 3.93 0.41
CA ASP A 16 -5.12 2.48 0.61
C ASP A 16 -4.40 1.84 -0.59
N ASN A 17 -4.67 2.36 -1.79
CA ASN A 17 -3.96 2.01 -3.01
C ASN A 17 -2.46 2.36 -2.93
N VAL A 18 -2.13 3.61 -2.56
CA VAL A 18 -0.74 4.06 -2.41
C VAL A 18 -0.03 3.25 -1.33
N ARG A 19 -0.69 2.99 -0.18
CA ARG A 19 -0.15 2.16 0.91
C ARG A 19 0.14 0.75 0.43
N THR A 20 -0.82 0.09 -0.21
CA THR A 20 -0.65 -1.26 -0.76
C THR A 20 0.54 -1.31 -1.73
N ALA A 21 0.65 -0.34 -2.63
CA ALA A 21 1.78 -0.26 -3.56
C ALA A 21 3.13 -0.08 -2.85
N ILE A 22 3.18 0.73 -1.79
CA ILE A 22 4.38 0.92 -0.95
C ILE A 22 4.76 -0.36 -0.23
N GLU A 23 3.81 -1.07 0.36
CA GLU A 23 4.09 -2.30 1.11
C GLU A 23 4.59 -3.40 0.15
N VAL A 24 3.97 -3.56 -1.03
CA VAL A 24 4.44 -4.48 -2.07
C VAL A 24 5.82 -4.10 -2.58
N ALA A 25 6.07 -2.82 -2.85
CA ALA A 25 7.40 -2.36 -3.24
C ALA A 25 8.44 -2.60 -2.15
N THR A 26 8.07 -2.43 -0.87
CA THR A 26 8.97 -2.71 0.26
C THR A 26 9.35 -4.18 0.29
N ALA A 27 8.39 -5.09 0.12
CA ALA A 27 8.67 -6.52 0.04
C ALA A 27 9.60 -6.87 -1.15
N LEU A 28 9.39 -6.25 -2.31
CA LEU A 28 10.28 -6.42 -3.47
C LEU A 28 11.69 -5.87 -3.19
N LEU A 29 11.79 -4.72 -2.53
CA LEU A 29 13.06 -4.11 -2.16
C LEU A 29 13.83 -4.99 -1.17
N ASP A 30 13.16 -5.51 -0.15
CA ASP A 30 13.74 -6.42 0.85
C ASP A 30 14.22 -7.74 0.21
N ALA A 31 13.57 -8.19 -0.87
CA ALA A 31 14.01 -9.30 -1.71
C ALA A 31 15.19 -8.97 -2.65
N GLY A 32 15.74 -7.76 -2.60
CA GLY A 32 16.87 -7.33 -3.43
C GLY A 32 16.49 -6.88 -4.83
N HIS A 33 15.24 -6.47 -5.04
CA HIS A 33 14.79 -5.83 -6.28
C HIS A 33 14.75 -4.31 -6.17
N PHE A 34 14.50 -3.63 -7.28
CA PHE A 34 14.48 -2.17 -7.40
C PHE A 34 13.11 -1.73 -7.96
N PRO A 35 12.09 -1.57 -7.11
CA PRO A 35 10.74 -1.23 -7.54
C PRO A 35 10.61 0.24 -7.96
N TYR A 36 9.81 0.51 -8.99
CA TYR A 36 9.33 1.83 -9.37
C TYR A 36 7.82 1.93 -9.05
N LEU A 37 7.43 2.97 -8.31
CA LEU A 37 6.05 3.18 -7.85
C LEU A 37 5.41 4.37 -8.59
N PRO A 38 4.66 4.14 -9.68
CA PRO A 38 3.91 5.22 -10.34
C PRO A 38 2.88 5.87 -9.40
N HIS A 39 2.39 5.14 -8.38
CA HIS A 39 1.44 5.63 -7.38
C HIS A 39 1.92 6.88 -6.63
N LEU A 40 3.23 7.07 -6.49
CA LEU A 40 3.79 8.26 -5.83
C LEU A 40 3.70 9.53 -6.69
N SER A 41 3.40 9.40 -7.99
CA SER A 41 3.12 10.54 -8.88
C SER A 41 1.94 11.39 -8.40
N VAL A 42 1.06 10.84 -7.55
CA VAL A 42 -0.04 11.61 -6.96
C VAL A 42 0.45 12.84 -6.17
N PHE A 43 1.64 12.77 -5.56
CA PHE A 43 2.21 13.93 -4.88
C PHE A 43 2.67 15.01 -5.86
N TRP A 44 3.09 14.62 -7.06
CA TRP A 44 3.38 15.56 -8.13
C TRP A 44 2.06 16.16 -8.68
N ASP A 45 1.08 15.32 -8.97
CA ASP A 45 -0.23 15.74 -9.48
C ASP A 45 -0.97 16.70 -8.52
N LEU A 46 -0.83 16.49 -7.20
CA LEU A 46 -1.32 17.40 -6.18
C LEU A 46 -0.83 18.85 -6.30
N VAL A 47 0.42 19.02 -6.73
CA VAL A 47 1.08 20.33 -6.82
C VAL A 47 0.92 20.92 -8.22
N THR A 48 1.09 20.09 -9.25
CA THR A 48 0.96 20.48 -10.65
C THR A 48 0.24 19.38 -11.43
N PRO A 49 -1.11 19.42 -11.49
CA PRO A 49 -1.90 18.40 -12.15
C PRO A 49 -1.52 18.23 -13.62
N GLN A 50 -1.51 17.00 -14.11
CA GLN A 50 -1.35 16.70 -15.53
C GLN A 50 -2.58 15.96 -16.07
N ASP A 51 -2.74 15.96 -17.39
CA ASP A 51 -3.75 15.12 -18.02
C ASP A 51 -3.34 13.63 -17.98
N TYR A 52 -4.36 12.77 -18.09
CA TYR A 52 -4.19 11.32 -18.01
C TYR A 52 -3.21 10.75 -19.05
N GLU A 53 -3.18 11.29 -20.27
CA GLU A 53 -2.30 10.76 -21.32
C GLU A 53 -0.84 11.18 -21.10
N THR A 54 -0.59 12.36 -20.53
CA THR A 54 0.75 12.77 -20.09
C THR A 54 1.29 11.82 -19.01
N TRP A 55 0.49 11.45 -18.02
CA TRP A 55 0.88 10.45 -17.02
C TRP A 55 1.17 9.09 -17.66
N MET A 56 0.29 8.63 -18.55
CA MET A 56 0.49 7.35 -19.23
C MET A 56 1.74 7.31 -20.09
N ALA A 57 2.08 8.40 -20.78
CA ALA A 57 3.31 8.50 -21.53
C ALA A 57 4.54 8.36 -20.61
N LEU A 58 4.54 9.02 -19.45
CA LEU A 58 5.61 8.90 -18.46
C LEU A 58 5.74 7.45 -17.95
N ASP A 59 4.62 6.82 -17.63
CA ASP A 59 4.58 5.43 -17.15
C ASP A 59 5.14 4.46 -18.19
N PHE A 60 4.79 4.63 -19.47
CA PHE A 60 5.33 3.79 -20.55
C PHE A 60 6.84 3.92 -20.74
N GLU A 61 7.40 5.12 -20.54
CA GLU A 61 8.85 5.32 -20.59
C GLU A 61 9.55 4.57 -19.45
N TRP A 62 8.98 4.61 -18.23
CA TRP A 62 9.53 3.87 -17.10
C TRP A 62 9.37 2.35 -17.23
N ILE A 63 8.23 1.88 -17.75
CA ILE A 63 8.03 0.46 -18.08
C ILE A 63 9.12 -0.01 -19.03
N ALA A 64 9.48 0.78 -20.05
CA ALA A 64 10.52 0.42 -21.01
C ALA A 64 11.93 0.27 -20.39
N GLN A 65 12.16 0.82 -19.20
CA GLN A 65 13.41 0.66 -18.45
C GLN A 65 13.38 -0.49 -17.45
N CYS A 66 12.22 -1.14 -17.25
CA CYS A 66 12.05 -2.21 -16.28
C CYS A 66 12.34 -3.60 -16.89
N GLU A 67 12.68 -4.54 -16.01
CA GLU A 67 12.94 -5.95 -16.35
C GLU A 67 11.73 -6.84 -16.04
N ALA A 68 10.78 -6.34 -15.24
CA ALA A 68 9.52 -7.01 -14.93
C ALA A 68 8.43 -5.97 -14.59
N LEU A 69 7.18 -6.37 -14.71
CA LEU A 69 6.02 -5.66 -14.19
C LEU A 69 5.31 -6.52 -13.15
N VAL A 70 5.02 -5.95 -11.99
CA VAL A 70 4.14 -6.55 -10.98
C VAL A 70 2.78 -5.89 -11.06
N ARG A 71 1.73 -6.70 -11.21
CA ARG A 71 0.34 -6.26 -11.23
C ARG A 71 -0.32 -6.55 -9.88
N LEU A 72 -0.68 -5.50 -9.15
CA LEU A 72 -1.55 -5.57 -7.98
C LEU A 72 -2.97 -5.96 -8.41
N PRO A 73 -3.81 -6.56 -7.56
CA PRO A 73 -5.20 -6.85 -7.89
C PRO A 73 -6.05 -5.58 -8.01
N GLY A 74 -7.31 -5.74 -8.39
CA GLY A 74 -8.31 -4.67 -8.44
C GLY A 74 -8.44 -4.03 -9.83
N HIS A 75 -9.62 -3.45 -10.08
CA HIS A 75 -9.94 -2.84 -11.37
C HIS A 75 -9.10 -1.58 -11.60
N CYS A 76 -8.43 -1.51 -12.75
CA CYS A 76 -7.56 -0.38 -13.10
C CYS A 76 -7.40 -0.30 -14.63
N PRO A 77 -8.14 0.59 -15.32
CA PRO A 77 -8.03 0.74 -16.78
C PRO A 77 -6.63 1.16 -17.27
N GLY A 78 -5.93 2.01 -16.51
CA GLY A 78 -4.54 2.39 -16.82
C GLY A 78 -3.60 1.19 -16.80
N CYS A 79 -3.76 0.32 -15.81
CA CYS A 79 -2.95 -0.87 -15.65
C CYS A 79 -3.09 -1.86 -16.81
N GLU A 80 -4.26 -1.94 -17.45
CA GLU A 80 -4.42 -2.78 -18.65
C GLU A 80 -3.56 -2.25 -19.82
N ARG A 81 -3.40 -0.94 -19.94
CA ARG A 81 -2.53 -0.32 -20.95
C ARG A 81 -1.06 -0.54 -20.61
N GLU A 82 -0.69 -0.44 -19.32
CA GLU A 82 0.66 -0.75 -18.84
C GLU A 82 1.05 -2.21 -19.10
N ILE A 83 0.13 -3.14 -18.81
CA ILE A 83 0.29 -4.57 -19.12
C ILE A 83 0.46 -4.78 -20.63
N GLN A 84 -0.36 -4.13 -21.44
CA GLN A 84 -0.25 -4.21 -22.90
C GLN A 84 1.12 -3.71 -23.37
N ARG A 85 1.60 -2.58 -22.83
CA ARG A 85 2.92 -2.04 -23.12
C ARG A 85 4.05 -2.99 -22.71
N ALA A 86 3.96 -3.59 -21.53
CA ALA A 86 4.93 -4.59 -21.05
C ALA A 86 4.99 -5.81 -21.99
N ARG A 87 3.83 -6.31 -22.45
CA ARG A 87 3.75 -7.41 -23.42
C ARG A 87 4.42 -7.08 -24.75
N GLU A 88 4.19 -5.89 -25.28
CA GLU A 88 4.83 -5.41 -26.53
C GLU A 88 6.36 -5.38 -26.44
N LEU A 89 6.88 -5.08 -25.26
CA LEU A 89 8.31 -5.02 -24.98
C LEU A 89 8.92 -6.37 -24.56
N GLY A 90 8.10 -7.43 -24.44
CA GLY A 90 8.56 -8.73 -23.95
C GLY A 90 8.92 -8.75 -22.47
N ILE A 91 8.41 -7.79 -21.68
CA ILE A 91 8.65 -7.71 -20.24
C ILE A 91 7.73 -8.71 -19.53
N PRO A 92 8.28 -9.60 -18.68
CA PRO A 92 7.48 -10.55 -17.91
C PRO A 92 6.55 -9.82 -16.92
N ILE A 93 5.34 -10.35 -16.79
CA ILE A 93 4.31 -9.83 -15.89
C ILE A 93 4.06 -10.85 -14.78
N TYR A 94 4.07 -10.37 -13.54
CA TYR A 94 3.82 -11.16 -12.34
C TYR A 94 2.56 -10.61 -11.65
N HIS A 95 1.63 -11.48 -11.28
CA HIS A 95 0.41 -11.09 -10.59
C HIS A 95 0.59 -11.23 -9.07
N TRP A 96 0.38 -10.16 -8.31
CA TRP A 96 0.66 -10.18 -6.87
C TRP A 96 -0.22 -11.16 -6.10
N GLU A 97 -1.42 -11.47 -6.57
CA GLU A 97 -2.30 -12.48 -5.95
C GLU A 97 -1.81 -13.93 -6.14
N SER A 98 -0.97 -14.19 -7.14
CA SER A 98 -0.41 -15.51 -7.43
C SER A 98 0.71 -15.89 -6.47
N VAL A 99 0.56 -17.01 -5.77
CA VAL A 99 1.58 -17.55 -4.84
C VAL A 99 2.88 -17.84 -5.62
N ASP A 100 2.79 -18.53 -6.75
CA ASP A 100 3.94 -18.90 -7.57
C ASP A 100 4.73 -17.67 -8.04
N ASP A 101 4.03 -16.59 -8.41
CA ASP A 101 4.69 -15.35 -8.83
C ASP A 101 5.36 -14.65 -7.66
N ARG A 102 4.73 -14.63 -6.47
CA ARG A 102 5.37 -14.11 -5.26
C ARG A 102 6.59 -14.93 -4.86
N GLU A 103 6.55 -16.26 -4.96
CA GLU A 103 7.72 -17.10 -4.68
C GLU A 103 8.88 -16.82 -5.63
N ARG A 104 8.58 -16.57 -6.92
CA ARG A 104 9.60 -16.20 -7.92
C ARG A 104 10.24 -14.84 -7.64
N LEU A 105 9.47 -13.89 -7.10
CA LEU A 105 9.93 -12.53 -6.82
C LEU A 105 10.60 -12.40 -5.45
N LEU A 106 10.06 -13.04 -4.42
CA LEU A 106 10.48 -12.86 -3.03
C LEU A 106 11.38 -14.01 -2.52
N GLY A 107 11.33 -15.17 -3.19
CA GLY A 107 11.97 -16.40 -2.73
C GLY A 107 11.09 -17.20 -1.76
N THR A 108 11.19 -18.54 -1.81
CA THR A 108 10.31 -19.48 -1.06
C THR A 108 10.31 -19.24 0.45
N ARG A 109 11.49 -18.96 1.04
CA ARG A 109 11.61 -18.68 2.49
C ARG A 109 10.95 -17.37 2.93
N ALA A 110 10.81 -16.38 2.04
CA ALA A 110 10.14 -15.12 2.38
C ALA A 110 8.62 -15.32 2.42
N VAL A 111 8.08 -16.13 1.49
CA VAL A 111 6.66 -16.49 1.44
C VAL A 111 6.28 -17.38 2.63
N GLU A 112 7.10 -18.37 2.98
CA GLU A 112 6.87 -19.28 4.12
C GLU A 112 6.98 -18.59 5.49
N ASN A 113 7.81 -17.56 5.64
CA ASN A 113 7.92 -16.76 6.87
C ASN A 113 6.83 -15.67 6.98
N ASN A 114 5.72 -15.82 6.25
CA ASN A 114 4.55 -14.95 6.31
C ASN A 114 4.78 -13.49 5.89
N PHE A 115 5.76 -13.20 5.02
CA PHE A 115 5.83 -11.91 4.30
C PHE A 115 4.87 -11.87 3.09
N ILE A 116 3.73 -12.55 3.19
CA ILE A 116 2.59 -12.17 2.36
C ILE A 116 2.11 -10.87 2.98
N VAL A 117 2.58 -9.74 2.46
CA VAL A 117 1.91 -8.46 2.72
C VAL A 117 0.46 -8.70 2.30
N PRO A 118 -0.49 -8.78 3.24
CA PRO A 118 -1.89 -8.90 2.88
C PRO A 118 -2.16 -7.68 2.03
N LEU A 119 -2.75 -7.88 0.86
CA LEU A 119 -3.30 -6.75 0.11
C LEU A 119 -4.18 -6.01 1.09
N TYR A 120 -3.83 -4.75 1.37
CA TYR A 120 -4.40 -4.03 2.48
C TYR A 120 -5.92 -4.09 2.37
N SER A 121 -6.55 -4.78 3.31
CA SER A 121 -8.00 -4.75 3.44
C SER A 121 -8.35 -3.47 4.21
N PRO A 122 -9.35 -2.70 3.76
CA PRO A 122 -9.86 -1.60 4.56
C PRO A 122 -10.16 -2.08 5.98
N LEU A 123 -9.73 -1.30 6.97
CA LEU A 123 -10.10 -1.56 8.36
C LEU A 123 -11.56 -1.22 8.55
N GLU A 124 -12.27 -2.03 9.32
CA GLU A 124 -13.69 -1.87 9.64
C GLU A 124 -13.92 -1.92 11.15
N ALA A 125 -15.03 -1.33 11.60
CA ALA A 125 -15.46 -1.43 12.99
C ALA A 125 -15.70 -2.90 13.38
N GLY A 126 -15.29 -3.26 14.60
CA GLY A 126 -15.32 -4.63 15.13
C GLY A 126 -14.08 -5.46 14.79
N MET A 127 -13.17 -4.99 13.92
CA MET A 127 -11.91 -5.68 13.67
C MET A 127 -10.95 -5.55 14.85
N MET A 128 -10.16 -6.60 15.09
CA MET A 128 -9.07 -6.57 16.05
C MET A 128 -7.78 -6.09 15.37
N VAL A 129 -7.08 -5.15 15.99
CA VAL A 129 -5.83 -4.60 15.48
C VAL A 129 -4.74 -4.58 16.55
N ARG A 130 -3.50 -4.86 16.15
CA ARG A 130 -2.32 -4.76 17.01
C ARG A 130 -1.65 -3.41 16.81
N PHE A 131 -1.33 -2.73 17.91
CA PHE A 131 -0.55 -1.49 17.85
C PHE A 131 0.94 -1.81 17.66
N MET A 132 1.53 -1.30 16.58
CA MET A 132 2.92 -1.59 16.17
C MET A 132 3.94 -0.54 16.65
N GLY A 133 3.46 0.54 17.27
CA GLY A 133 4.26 1.73 17.55
C GLY A 133 3.95 2.86 16.58
N ALA A 134 4.57 4.02 16.80
CA ALA A 134 4.39 5.19 15.95
C ALA A 134 5.69 6.01 15.88
N THR A 135 6.01 6.49 14.68
CA THR A 135 7.06 7.49 14.45
C THR A 135 6.50 8.90 14.63
N ASP A 136 7.38 9.89 14.83
CA ASP A 136 6.98 11.30 14.90
C ASP A 136 6.24 11.77 13.64
N GLN A 137 6.63 11.25 12.47
CA GLN A 137 5.98 11.57 11.20
C GLN A 137 4.56 10.99 11.13
N GLN A 138 4.37 9.73 11.57
CA GLN A 138 3.04 9.10 11.58
C GLN A 138 2.08 9.80 12.54
N VAL A 139 2.57 10.25 13.70
CA VAL A 139 1.79 11.04 14.67
C VAL A 139 1.38 12.40 14.10
N LYS A 140 2.32 13.11 13.44
CA LYS A 140 2.05 14.42 12.84
C LYS A 140 1.11 14.34 11.63
N TRP A 141 0.96 13.16 11.03
CA TRP A 141 0.15 12.97 9.84
C TRP A 141 -1.33 12.78 10.21
N GLY A 142 -2.17 13.72 9.76
CA GLY A 142 -3.62 13.55 9.77
C GLY A 142 -4.38 14.03 10.99
N ASN A 143 -3.77 14.90 11.80
CA ASN A 143 -4.39 15.46 13.01
C ASN A 143 -4.97 14.37 13.92
N ASN A 144 -4.15 13.37 14.21
CA ASN A 144 -4.47 12.24 15.08
C ASN A 144 -3.84 12.43 16.47
N ASP A 145 -4.39 11.75 17.46
CA ASP A 145 -3.81 11.70 18.80
C ASP A 145 -2.54 10.84 18.79
N ASP A 146 -1.56 11.20 19.62
CA ASP A 146 -0.32 10.43 19.74
C ASP A 146 -0.60 9.13 20.53
N PRO A 147 -0.50 7.94 19.91
CA PRO A 147 -0.76 6.69 20.61
C PRO A 147 0.32 6.36 21.64
N ARG A 148 1.49 7.00 21.58
CA ARG A 148 2.62 6.69 22.46
C ARG A 148 2.33 7.17 23.88
N GLY A 149 2.49 6.27 24.85
CA GLY A 149 2.15 6.53 26.25
C GLY A 149 0.68 6.29 26.59
N ILE A 150 -0.18 6.10 25.59
CA ILE A 150 -1.59 5.70 25.75
C ILE A 150 -1.74 4.20 25.47
N LEU A 151 -1.20 3.75 24.34
CA LEU A 151 -1.26 2.37 23.87
C LEU A 151 0.05 1.63 24.15
N LYS A 152 -0.04 0.32 24.34
CA LYS A 152 1.11 -0.56 24.56
C LYS A 152 1.46 -1.28 23.26
N ILE A 153 2.71 -1.12 22.82
CA ILE A 153 3.21 -1.81 21.62
C ILE A 153 3.01 -3.33 21.77
N GLY A 154 2.47 -3.95 20.71
CA GLY A 154 2.16 -5.38 20.63
C GLY A 154 0.81 -5.77 21.22
N SER A 155 0.12 -4.88 21.96
CA SER A 155 -1.23 -5.12 22.46
C SER A 155 -2.27 -5.02 21.34
N ILE A 156 -3.36 -5.77 21.52
CA ILE A 156 -4.47 -5.88 20.57
C ILE A 156 -5.65 -5.08 21.11
N TYR A 157 -6.31 -4.35 20.22
CA TYR A 157 -7.44 -3.47 20.49
C TYR A 157 -8.53 -3.72 19.46
N GLU A 158 -9.79 -3.57 19.86
CA GLU A 158 -10.94 -3.63 18.93
C GLU A 158 -11.19 -2.23 18.36
N ILE A 159 -11.46 -2.15 17.05
CA ILE A 159 -11.86 -0.89 16.40
C ILE A 159 -13.33 -0.62 16.71
N SER A 160 -13.63 0.53 17.29
CA SER A 160 -15.02 0.98 17.51
C SER A 160 -15.59 1.71 16.29
N GLU A 161 -14.79 2.53 15.61
CA GLU A 161 -15.19 3.37 14.48
C GLU A 161 -14.02 3.60 13.52
N VAL A 162 -14.34 3.79 12.24
CA VAL A 162 -13.37 4.11 11.18
C VAL A 162 -13.82 5.35 10.42
N GLU A 163 -12.97 6.37 10.36
CA GLU A 163 -13.15 7.55 9.53
C GLU A 163 -12.13 7.56 8.38
N VAL A 164 -12.60 7.33 7.16
CA VAL A 164 -11.75 7.36 5.96
C VAL A 164 -11.68 8.78 5.40
N HIS A 165 -10.47 9.28 5.16
CA HIS A 165 -10.23 10.55 4.49
C HIS A 165 -9.30 10.37 3.28
N ASN A 166 -9.25 11.39 2.42
CA ASN A 166 -8.48 11.36 1.17
C ASN A 166 -6.98 11.09 1.34
N TRP A 167 -6.41 11.39 2.51
CA TRP A 167 -4.97 11.28 2.78
C TRP A 167 -4.61 10.44 4.00
N HIS A 168 -5.60 9.93 4.74
CA HIS A 168 -5.37 9.06 5.90
C HIS A 168 -6.68 8.40 6.35
N THR A 169 -6.56 7.31 7.08
CA THR A 169 -7.68 6.68 7.77
C THR A 169 -7.48 6.79 9.27
N LYS A 170 -8.51 7.25 9.97
CA LYS A 170 -8.52 7.31 11.43
C LYS A 170 -9.30 6.13 11.96
N ILE A 171 -8.78 5.55 13.03
CA ILE A 171 -9.48 4.52 13.78
C ILE A 171 -9.69 4.98 15.20
N TYR A 172 -10.84 4.62 15.74
CA TYR A 172 -11.17 4.74 17.14
C TYR A 172 -11.12 3.34 17.74
N LEU A 173 -10.64 3.23 18.97
CA LEU A 173 -10.49 1.96 19.66
C LEU A 173 -11.50 1.86 20.78
N VAL A 174 -12.05 0.67 20.99
CA VAL A 174 -12.80 0.35 22.21
C VAL A 174 -11.84 0.54 23.39
N SER A 175 -12.09 1.57 24.21
CA SER A 175 -11.19 2.00 25.27
C SER A 175 -11.99 2.32 26.53
N SER A 176 -11.39 2.08 27.69
CA SER A 176 -11.89 2.55 28.99
C SER A 176 -11.26 3.88 29.42
N ILE A 177 -10.38 4.46 28.59
CA ILE A 177 -9.48 5.56 28.96
C ILE A 177 -10.00 6.91 28.45
N ASP A 178 -10.65 6.98 27.28
CA ASP A 178 -11.40 8.14 26.76
C ASP A 178 -12.12 7.75 25.45
N ASP A 179 -13.39 8.13 25.27
CA ASP A 179 -14.24 7.75 24.12
C ASP A 179 -13.98 8.61 22.86
N GLY A 180 -13.04 9.55 22.91
CA GLY A 180 -12.78 10.52 21.83
C GLY A 180 -11.43 10.42 21.12
N LEU A 181 -10.55 9.49 21.53
CA LEU A 181 -9.20 9.40 20.96
C LEU A 181 -9.22 8.74 19.58
N LYS A 182 -8.55 9.36 18.61
CA LYS A 182 -8.44 8.88 17.23
C LYS A 182 -6.99 8.68 16.85
N PHE A 183 -6.71 7.53 16.25
CA PHE A 183 -5.36 7.15 15.90
C PHE A 183 -5.21 6.96 14.38
N ASN A 184 -4.02 7.25 13.88
CA ASN A 184 -3.68 6.99 12.50
C ASN A 184 -3.60 5.47 12.25
N SER A 185 -4.35 4.95 11.27
CA SER A 185 -4.41 3.51 10.97
C SER A 185 -3.07 2.89 10.60
N VAL A 186 -2.11 3.68 10.12
CA VAL A 186 -0.76 3.20 9.74
C VAL A 186 0.07 2.72 10.92
N CYS A 187 -0.34 3.04 12.15
CA CYS A 187 0.30 2.58 13.38
C CYS A 187 -0.15 1.17 13.80
N PHE A 188 -1.05 0.55 13.03
CA PHE A 188 -1.73 -0.69 13.39
C PHE A 188 -1.66 -1.72 12.26
N GLU A 189 -1.69 -2.99 12.64
CA GLU A 189 -1.89 -4.13 11.76
C GLU A 189 -3.18 -4.89 12.15
N PRO A 190 -3.95 -5.43 11.20
CA PRO A 190 -5.07 -6.31 11.50
C PRO A 190 -4.59 -7.62 12.14
N VAL A 191 -5.39 -8.16 13.05
CA VAL A 191 -5.20 -9.49 13.65
C VAL A 191 -6.28 -10.42 13.10
N GLU A 192 -5.86 -11.55 12.54
CA GLU A 192 -6.74 -12.65 12.11
C GLU A 192 -7.35 -13.44 13.28
#